data_AF-A9F8H2-F1
#
_entry.id   AF-A9F8H2-F1
#
_cell.length_a   1.000
_cell.length_b   1.000
_cell.length_c   1.000
_cell.angle_alpha   90.00
_cell.angle_beta   90.00
_cell.angle_gamma   90.00
#
_symmetry.space_group_name_H-M   'P 1'
#
loop_
_entity.id
_entity.type
_entity.pdbx_description
1 polymer ?
#
loop_
_entity_poly.entity_id
_entity_poly.type
_entity_poly.pdbx_seq_one_letter_code
_entity_poly.pdbx_strand_id
1 'polypeptide(L)'
;MRDFTASAGRLRSLSLGAKLLYSAFALASVIGLLVSWRLYGAMVQDAGAAAYYAGAPVAAPPPAPTQPPAAAEGPALDLGPELDLPGTPEAPRVLVEQISERKLLEVTHFHLFSVPVYVLILAHLWLLARLPSWLHTAGVAAAVVTSGLHIAAPWLLRSAPGAAALMPISGVAMLLSLGAMAVVSTVDMWLPRRSRRGEAAPADEAQAQ
;
A
#
# COMPACT_ATOMS: atom_id res chain seq x y z
N MET A 1 -29.86 -9.24 21.58
CA MET A 1 -28.66 -8.71 20.90
C MET A 1 -28.12 -7.45 21.59
N ARG A 2 -27.82 -7.51 22.90
CA ARG A 2 -27.27 -6.35 23.66
C ARG A 2 -25.76 -6.43 23.87
N ASP A 3 -25.12 -7.54 23.52
CA ASP A 3 -23.69 -7.77 23.79
C ASP A 3 -22.73 -7.15 22.76
N PHE A 4 -23.25 -6.55 21.69
CA PHE A 4 -22.44 -5.84 20.68
C PHE A 4 -22.34 -4.32 20.92
N THR A 5 -23.01 -3.77 21.93
CA THR A 5 -23.04 -2.32 22.16
C THR A 5 -21.87 -1.80 23.00
N ALA A 6 -21.05 -2.69 23.58
CA ALA A 6 -19.90 -2.35 24.42
C ALA A 6 -18.59 -3.02 23.95
N SER A 7 -18.21 -2.85 22.68
CA SER A 7 -16.95 -3.40 22.14
C SER A 7 -15.74 -2.46 22.26
N ALA A 8 -15.96 -1.16 22.46
CA ALA A 8 -14.90 -0.15 22.40
C ALA A 8 -13.99 -0.17 23.65
N GLY A 9 -12.67 -0.21 23.42
CA GLY A 9 -11.64 -0.13 24.47
C GLY A 9 -11.19 -1.49 25.03
N ARG A 10 -11.60 -2.61 24.41
CA ARG A 10 -11.13 -3.96 24.78
C ARG A 10 -9.64 -4.15 24.53
N LEU A 11 -9.03 -3.43 23.60
CA LEU A 11 -7.58 -3.51 23.34
C LEU A 11 -6.74 -3.30 24.62
N ARG A 12 -7.15 -2.37 25.47
CA ARG A 12 -6.44 -2.08 26.73
C ARG A 12 -6.47 -3.25 27.72
N SER A 13 -7.46 -4.13 27.58
CA SER A 13 -7.70 -5.29 28.46
C SER A 13 -6.96 -6.56 28.07
N LEU A 14 -6.27 -6.56 26.92
CA LEU A 14 -5.54 -7.72 26.44
C LEU A 14 -4.41 -8.14 27.40
N SER A 15 -4.13 -9.44 27.42
CA SER A 15 -2.96 -9.98 28.12
C SER A 15 -1.66 -9.41 27.51
N LEU A 16 -0.58 -9.39 28.29
CA LEU A 16 0.72 -8.89 27.80
C LEU A 16 1.17 -9.63 26.54
N GLY A 17 1.02 -10.96 26.50
CA GLY A 17 1.36 -11.77 25.32
C GLY A 17 0.58 -11.37 24.07
N ALA A 18 -0.73 -11.13 24.20
CA ALA A 18 -1.55 -10.64 23.09
C ALA A 18 -1.12 -9.23 22.65
N LYS A 19 -0.81 -8.33 23.59
CA LYS A 19 -0.31 -6.98 23.27
C LYS A 19 1.00 -7.01 22.49
N LEU A 20 1.94 -7.86 22.90
CA LEU A 20 3.21 -8.04 22.19
C LEU A 20 2.99 -8.59 20.78
N LEU A 21 2.19 -9.65 20.63
CA LEU A 21 1.89 -10.25 19.34
C LEU A 21 1.25 -9.25 18.36
N TYR A 22 0.21 -8.54 18.79
CA TYR A 22 -0.46 -7.56 17.93
C TYR A 22 0.41 -6.32 17.64
N SER A 23 1.27 -5.92 18.58
CA SER A 23 2.24 -4.84 18.32
C SER A 23 3.28 -5.24 17.29
N ALA A 24 3.79 -6.48 17.36
CA ALA A 24 4.72 -7.00 16.37
C ALA A 24 4.09 -7.08 14.98
N PHE A 25 2.86 -7.59 14.89
CA PHE A 25 2.08 -7.58 13.65
C PHE A 25 1.89 -6.16 13.11
N ALA A 26 1.43 -5.20 13.93
CA ALA A 26 1.21 -3.83 13.52
C ALA A 26 2.51 -3.12 13.09
N LEU A 27 3.62 -3.37 13.77
CA LEU A 27 4.92 -2.82 13.39
C LEU A 27 5.40 -3.37 12.05
N ALA A 28 5.39 -4.70 11.90
CA ALA A 28 5.70 -5.36 10.63
C ALA A 28 4.78 -4.87 9.51
N SER A 29 3.53 -4.57 9.86
CA SER A 29 2.54 -4.05 8.93
C SER A 29 2.90 -2.68 8.38
N VAL A 30 3.24 -1.74 9.27
CA VAL A 30 3.67 -0.38 8.88
C VAL A 30 4.96 -0.44 8.07
N ILE A 31 5.94 -1.25 8.50
CA ILE A 31 7.19 -1.44 7.76
C ILE A 31 6.91 -2.01 6.37
N GLY A 32 6.08 -3.06 6.27
CA GLY A 32 5.70 -3.68 5.01
C GLY A 32 5.08 -2.67 4.04
N LEU A 33 4.12 -1.86 4.51
CA LEU A 33 3.50 -0.83 3.68
C LEU A 33 4.50 0.24 3.19
N LEU A 34 5.44 0.67 4.05
CA LEU A 34 6.48 1.63 3.67
C LEU A 34 7.49 1.04 2.68
N VAL A 35 7.85 -0.23 2.85
CA VAL A 35 8.71 -0.95 1.90
C VAL A 35 8.00 -1.13 0.57
N SER A 36 6.72 -1.52 0.56
CA SER A 36 5.90 -1.62 -0.65
C SER A 36 5.79 -0.28 -1.39
N TRP A 37 5.60 0.83 -0.67
CA TRP A 37 5.62 2.16 -1.27
C TRP A 37 6.95 2.45 -1.98
N ARG A 38 8.09 2.18 -1.31
CA ARG A 38 9.42 2.40 -1.87
C ARG A 38 9.67 1.49 -3.07
N LEU A 39 9.27 0.22 -2.98
CA LEU A 39 9.39 -0.74 -4.07
C LEU A 39 8.57 -0.29 -5.28
N TYR A 40 7.35 0.21 -5.07
CA TYR A 40 6.53 0.75 -6.16
C TYR A 40 7.21 1.92 -6.88
N GLY A 41 7.73 2.90 -6.13
CA GLY A 41 8.50 4.00 -6.71
C GLY A 41 9.69 3.50 -7.53
N ALA A 42 10.37 2.46 -7.02
CA ALA A 42 11.50 1.84 -7.68
C ALA A 42 11.15 0.96 -8.90
N MET A 43 9.92 0.45 -9.01
CA MET A 43 9.46 -0.31 -10.17
C MET A 43 9.01 0.59 -11.32
N VAL A 44 8.39 1.71 -10.97
CA VAL A 44 7.73 2.58 -11.95
C VAL A 44 8.68 3.67 -12.49
N GLN A 45 9.71 4.06 -11.72
CA GLN A 45 10.83 4.93 -12.12
C GLN A 45 10.40 6.13 -13.01
N ASP A 46 11.28 6.58 -13.89
CA ASP A 46 11.07 7.70 -14.82
C ASP A 46 10.00 7.41 -15.89
N ALA A 47 9.71 6.13 -16.15
CA ALA A 47 8.74 5.69 -17.15
C ALA A 47 7.28 5.97 -16.74
N GLY A 48 6.99 5.97 -15.45
CA GLY A 48 5.64 6.21 -14.94
C GLY A 48 4.69 5.01 -15.09
N ALA A 49 3.58 5.06 -14.35
CA ALA A 49 2.68 3.92 -14.21
C ALA A 49 2.02 3.54 -15.54
N ALA A 50 1.73 4.53 -16.39
CA ALA A 50 1.12 4.31 -17.71
C ALA A 50 2.01 3.47 -18.62
N ALA A 51 3.32 3.73 -18.65
CA ALA A 51 4.26 2.95 -19.44
C ALA A 51 4.37 1.52 -18.89
N TYR A 52 4.53 1.39 -17.57
CA TYR A 52 4.72 0.09 -16.93
C TYR A 52 3.52 -0.86 -17.05
N TYR A 53 2.30 -0.36 -16.80
CA TYR A 53 1.09 -1.19 -16.79
C TYR A 53 0.36 -1.26 -18.15
N ALA A 54 0.42 -0.18 -18.94
CA ALA A 54 -0.35 -0.05 -20.18
C ALA A 54 0.51 0.04 -21.44
N GLY A 55 1.84 0.02 -21.32
CA GLY A 55 2.73 0.14 -22.48
C GLY A 55 2.69 1.52 -23.15
N ALA A 56 2.27 2.56 -22.42
CA ALA A 56 2.23 3.92 -22.95
C ALA A 56 3.64 4.39 -23.39
N PRO A 57 3.76 5.10 -24.53
CA PRO A 57 5.03 5.59 -25.00
C PRO A 57 5.65 6.58 -24.01
N VAL A 58 6.95 6.39 -23.71
CA VAL A 58 7.73 7.30 -22.88
C VAL A 58 8.49 8.27 -23.78
N ALA A 59 8.43 9.56 -23.46
CA ALA A 59 9.22 10.57 -24.16
C ALA A 59 10.72 10.32 -23.93
N ALA A 60 11.52 10.41 -25.00
CA ALA A 60 12.97 10.27 -24.90
C ALA A 60 13.55 11.29 -23.91
N PRO A 61 14.51 10.91 -23.05
CA PRO A 61 15.33 11.87 -22.33
C PRO A 61 15.97 12.87 -23.32
N PRO A 62 16.20 14.13 -22.92
CA PRO A 62 16.92 15.08 -23.76
C PRO A 62 18.26 14.48 -24.19
N PRO A 63 18.68 14.69 -25.45
CA PRO A 63 19.90 14.09 -25.98
C PRO A 63 21.08 14.47 -25.09
N ALA A 64 21.92 13.47 -24.78
CA ALA A 64 23.19 13.72 -24.10
C ALA A 64 24.01 14.74 -24.91
N PRO A 65 24.81 15.61 -24.25
CA PRO A 65 25.70 16.51 -24.95
C PRO A 65 26.56 15.71 -25.93
N THR A 66 26.59 16.15 -27.19
CA THR A 66 27.26 15.48 -28.30
C THR A 66 28.72 15.19 -27.92
N GLN A 67 29.04 13.93 -27.66
CA GLN A 67 30.43 13.51 -27.55
C GLN A 67 31.03 13.58 -28.97
N PRO A 68 32.20 14.22 -29.16
CA PRO A 68 32.90 14.15 -30.42
C PRO A 68 33.15 12.68 -30.78
N PRO A 69 32.99 12.29 -32.06
CA PRO A 69 33.09 10.90 -32.47
C PRO A 69 34.44 10.34 -32.01
N ALA A 70 34.39 9.27 -31.21
CA ALA A 70 35.59 8.52 -30.84
C ALA A 70 36.23 8.02 -32.13
N ALA A 71 37.55 8.22 -32.26
CA ALA A 71 38.31 7.68 -33.39
C ALA A 71 38.10 6.16 -33.43
N ALA A 72 37.54 5.67 -34.53
CA ALA A 72 37.21 4.28 -34.71
C ALA A 72 38.49 3.45 -34.91
N GLU A 73 39.13 3.03 -33.83
CA GLU A 73 40.24 2.06 -33.84
C GLU A 73 39.74 0.62 -33.62
N GLY A 74 38.70 0.22 -34.36
CA GLY A 74 38.15 -1.15 -34.33
C GLY A 74 38.11 -1.77 -35.73
N PRO A 75 38.12 -3.11 -35.87
CA PRO A 75 37.95 -3.76 -37.17
C PRO A 75 36.62 -3.34 -37.79
N ALA A 76 36.67 -2.80 -39.01
CA ALA A 76 35.47 -2.44 -39.74
C ALA A 76 34.64 -3.71 -40.00
N LEU A 77 33.46 -3.78 -39.36
CA LEU A 77 32.46 -4.78 -39.70
C LEU A 77 31.87 -4.38 -41.06
N ASP A 78 32.16 -5.16 -42.10
CA ASP A 78 31.57 -5.02 -43.43
C ASP A 78 30.09 -5.43 -43.34
N LEU A 79 29.24 -4.46 -43.00
CA LEU A 79 27.80 -4.61 -43.11
C LEU A 79 27.48 -4.56 -44.60
N GLY A 80 27.08 -5.70 -45.18
CA GLY A 80 26.71 -5.85 -46.59
C GLY A 80 25.66 -4.83 -47.08
N PRO A 81 25.27 -4.89 -48.37
CA PRO A 81 24.71 -3.76 -49.11
C PRO A 81 23.60 -3.04 -48.33
N GLU A 82 23.97 -1.84 -47.89
CA GLU A 82 23.15 -0.74 -47.39
C GLU A 82 21.77 -1.16 -46.89
N LEU A 83 21.71 -1.55 -45.60
CA LEU A 83 20.47 -1.48 -44.85
C LEU A 83 19.95 -0.04 -45.00
N ASP A 84 18.91 0.12 -45.82
CA ASP A 84 18.20 1.37 -46.06
C ASP A 84 17.52 1.80 -44.75
N LEU A 85 18.33 2.37 -43.87
CA LEU A 85 17.89 2.93 -42.60
C LEU A 85 17.11 4.19 -42.94
N PRO A 86 15.85 4.34 -42.49
CA PRO A 86 15.06 5.53 -42.78
C PRO A 86 15.85 6.79 -42.39
N GLY A 87 16.05 7.70 -43.36
CA GLY A 87 16.96 8.86 -43.28
C GLY A 87 16.61 9.92 -42.22
N THR A 88 15.56 9.69 -41.45
CA THR A 88 15.29 10.41 -40.20
C THR A 88 15.59 9.46 -39.05
N PRO A 89 16.65 9.70 -38.24
CA PRO A 89 16.83 8.96 -37.00
C PRO A 89 15.58 9.17 -36.16
N GLU A 90 14.77 8.13 -36.05
CA GLU A 90 13.62 8.12 -35.15
C GLU A 90 14.16 8.38 -33.75
N ALA A 91 13.64 9.40 -33.08
CA ALA A 91 14.15 9.82 -31.78
C ALA A 91 14.24 8.59 -30.86
N PRO A 92 15.37 8.37 -30.14
CA PRO A 92 15.57 7.18 -29.33
C PRO A 92 14.40 6.99 -28.36
N ARG A 93 13.56 5.98 -28.59
CA ARG A 93 12.45 5.68 -27.69
C ARG A 93 12.97 4.81 -26.55
N VAL A 94 12.67 5.17 -25.30
CA VAL A 94 12.91 4.28 -24.16
C VAL A 94 11.88 3.15 -24.26
N LEU A 95 12.35 1.95 -24.60
CA LEU A 95 11.50 0.76 -24.62
C LEU A 95 11.26 0.31 -23.18
N VAL A 96 10.07 0.57 -22.67
CA VAL A 96 9.62 0.04 -21.37
C VAL A 96 8.82 -1.22 -21.67
N GLU A 97 9.31 -2.36 -21.19
CA GLU A 97 8.56 -3.60 -21.29
C GLU A 97 7.32 -3.51 -20.39
N GLN A 98 6.14 -3.53 -21.02
CA GLN A 98 4.88 -3.61 -20.31
C GLN A 98 4.84 -4.89 -19.48
N ILE A 99 4.35 -4.81 -18.24
CA ILE A 99 4.13 -6.00 -17.41
C ILE A 99 3.26 -7.03 -18.14
N SER A 100 3.72 -8.28 -18.17
CA SER A 100 2.97 -9.38 -18.78
C SER A 100 1.68 -9.68 -18.02
N GLU A 101 0.65 -10.14 -18.72
CA GLU A 101 -0.63 -10.50 -18.10
C GLU A 101 -0.48 -11.64 -17.09
N ARG A 102 0.35 -12.65 -17.40
CA ARG A 102 0.70 -13.72 -16.46
C ARG A 102 1.22 -13.16 -15.14
N LYS A 103 2.18 -12.22 -15.21
CA LYS A 103 2.74 -11.62 -14.00
C LYS A 103 1.70 -10.81 -13.24
N LEU A 104 0.83 -10.10 -13.96
CA LEU A 104 -0.24 -9.32 -13.34
C LEU A 104 -1.26 -10.22 -12.62
N LEU A 105 -1.63 -11.36 -13.21
CA LEU A 105 -2.49 -12.37 -12.60
C LEU A 105 -1.84 -12.99 -11.35
N GLU A 106 -0.55 -13.34 -11.41
CA GLU A 106 0.18 -13.87 -10.26
C GLU A 106 0.14 -12.89 -9.08
N VAL A 107 0.51 -11.62 -9.32
CA VAL A 107 0.49 -10.58 -8.28
C VAL A 107 -0.93 -10.37 -7.75
N THR A 108 -1.92 -10.29 -8.63
CA THR A 108 -3.33 -10.10 -8.25
C THR A 108 -3.84 -11.25 -7.40
N HIS A 109 -3.52 -12.50 -7.76
CA HIS A 109 -3.88 -13.69 -7.00
C HIS A 109 -3.31 -13.64 -5.58
N PHE A 110 -2.01 -13.32 -5.44
CA PHE A 110 -1.40 -13.18 -4.12
C PHE A 110 -2.05 -12.06 -3.29
N HIS A 111 -2.39 -10.92 -3.90
CA HIS A 111 -3.03 -9.82 -3.19
C HIS A 111 -4.48 -10.12 -2.80
N LEU A 112 -5.23 -10.77 -3.67
CA LEU A 112 -6.61 -11.21 -3.39
C LEU A 112 -6.70 -12.18 -2.21
N PHE A 113 -5.64 -12.92 -1.90
CA PHE A 113 -5.59 -13.77 -0.73
C PHE A 113 -5.06 -13.03 0.51
N SER A 114 -3.91 -12.37 0.37
CA SER A 114 -3.19 -11.79 1.52
C SER A 114 -3.78 -10.46 2.02
N VAL A 115 -4.16 -9.56 1.12
CA VAL A 115 -4.64 -8.21 1.49
C VAL A 115 -5.97 -8.26 2.24
N PRO A 116 -6.99 -9.05 1.84
CA PRO A 116 -8.22 -9.15 2.63
C PRO A 116 -8.00 -9.69 4.04
N VAL A 117 -7.11 -10.68 4.22
CA VAL A 117 -6.74 -11.18 5.55
C VAL A 117 -6.08 -10.08 6.38
N TYR A 118 -5.19 -9.33 5.76
CA TYR A 118 -4.50 -8.23 6.41
C TYR A 118 -5.44 -7.10 6.83
N VAL A 119 -6.35 -6.69 5.93
CA VAL A 119 -7.43 -5.74 6.22
C VAL A 119 -8.31 -6.25 7.35
N LEU A 120 -8.69 -7.53 7.34
CA LEU A 120 -9.53 -8.14 8.39
C LEU A 120 -8.86 -8.01 9.76
N ILE A 121 -7.57 -8.35 9.87
CA ILE A 121 -6.84 -8.31 11.15
C ILE A 121 -6.76 -6.86 11.67
N LEU A 122 -6.34 -5.91 10.83
CA LEU A 122 -6.21 -4.50 11.24
C LEU A 122 -7.57 -3.86 11.54
N ALA A 123 -8.58 -4.11 10.72
CA ALA A 123 -9.95 -3.65 10.95
C ALA A 123 -10.50 -4.22 12.26
N HIS A 124 -10.22 -5.50 12.56
CA HIS A 124 -10.65 -6.11 13.81
C HIS A 124 -10.04 -5.40 15.03
N LEU A 125 -8.73 -5.13 15.01
CA LEU A 125 -8.06 -4.36 16.07
C LEU A 125 -8.65 -2.94 16.18
N TRP A 126 -8.88 -2.27 15.05
CA TRP A 126 -9.49 -0.95 15.00
C TRP A 126 -10.88 -0.89 15.64
N LEU A 127 -11.71 -1.90 15.40
CA LEU A 127 -13.06 -2.02 15.99
C LEU A 127 -13.02 -2.25 17.50
N LEU A 128 -11.94 -2.83 18.03
CA LEU A 128 -11.73 -3.01 19.47
C LEU A 128 -11.13 -1.76 20.14
N ALA A 129 -10.57 -0.83 19.34
CA ALA A 129 -10.00 0.41 19.83
C ALA A 129 -11.08 1.33 20.39
N ARG A 130 -10.69 2.16 21.37
CA ARG A 130 -11.60 3.13 21.99
C ARG A 130 -11.80 4.37 21.10
N LEU A 131 -12.56 4.20 20.01
CA LEU A 131 -12.92 5.23 19.05
C LEU A 131 -14.43 5.45 19.01
N PRO A 132 -14.92 6.62 18.54
CA PRO A 132 -16.35 6.79 18.29
C PRO A 132 -16.81 5.91 17.12
N SER A 133 -18.08 5.52 17.12
CA SER A 133 -18.64 4.54 16.18
C SER A 133 -18.50 4.94 14.70
N TRP A 134 -18.57 6.23 14.37
CA TRP A 134 -18.40 6.68 12.99
C TRP A 134 -16.97 6.42 12.48
N LEU A 135 -15.95 6.54 13.34
CA LEU A 135 -14.54 6.25 12.99
C LEU A 135 -14.33 4.75 12.77
N HIS A 136 -15.06 3.90 13.50
CA HIS A 136 -15.08 2.47 13.24
C HIS A 136 -15.56 2.18 11.82
N THR A 137 -16.76 2.63 11.45
CA THR A 137 -17.33 2.39 10.12
C THR A 137 -16.52 3.05 9.02
N ALA A 138 -16.15 4.33 9.18
CA ALA A 138 -15.40 5.07 8.19
C ALA A 138 -14.00 4.47 7.97
N GLY A 139 -13.32 4.07 9.04
CA GLY A 139 -12.01 3.41 8.95
C GLY A 139 -12.10 2.10 8.17
N VAL A 140 -13.05 1.22 8.53
CA VAL A 140 -13.24 -0.07 7.84
C VAL A 140 -13.60 0.14 6.37
N ALA A 141 -14.53 1.05 6.08
CA ALA A 141 -14.92 1.37 4.71
C ALA A 141 -13.71 1.91 3.91
N ALA A 142 -12.93 2.83 4.49
CA ALA A 142 -11.72 3.35 3.86
C ALA A 142 -10.73 2.23 3.56
N ALA A 143 -10.41 1.38 4.53
CA ALA A 143 -9.47 0.27 4.36
C ALA A 143 -9.90 -0.69 3.23
N VAL A 144 -11.18 -1.06 3.18
CA VAL A 144 -11.72 -1.94 2.14
C VAL A 144 -11.66 -1.27 0.77
N VAL A 145 -12.16 -0.03 0.66
CA VAL A 145 -12.22 0.69 -0.62
C VAL A 145 -10.82 0.97 -1.17
N THR A 146 -9.90 1.48 -0.34
CA THR A 146 -8.55 1.82 -0.81
C THR A 146 -7.77 0.57 -1.20
N SER A 147 -7.91 -0.52 -0.45
CA SER A 147 -7.23 -1.79 -0.76
C SER A 147 -7.81 -2.44 -2.02
N GLY A 148 -9.13 -2.50 -2.14
CA GLY A 148 -9.79 -3.02 -3.33
C GLY A 148 -9.45 -2.20 -4.58
N LEU A 149 -9.45 -0.87 -4.46
CA LEU A 149 -9.04 0.02 -5.53
C LEU A 149 -7.57 -0.19 -5.91
N HIS A 150 -6.68 -0.40 -4.94
CA HIS A 150 -5.27 -0.64 -5.22
C HIS A 150 -5.03 -1.98 -5.93
N ILE A 151 -5.80 -3.02 -5.60
CA ILE A 151 -5.76 -4.32 -6.31
C ILE A 151 -6.32 -4.18 -7.74
N ALA A 152 -7.37 -3.38 -7.93
CA ALA A 152 -7.99 -3.17 -9.23
C ALA A 152 -7.21 -2.18 -10.13
N ALA A 153 -6.45 -1.25 -9.55
CA ALA A 153 -5.81 -0.16 -10.27
C ALA A 153 -4.87 -0.60 -11.41
N PRO A 154 -4.05 -1.66 -11.31
CA PRO A 154 -3.25 -2.14 -12.43
C PRO A 154 -4.08 -2.57 -13.63
N TRP A 155 -5.25 -3.19 -13.39
CA TRP A 155 -6.16 -3.67 -14.43
C TRP A 155 -6.89 -2.51 -15.12
N LEU A 156 -7.36 -1.55 -14.32
CA LEU A 156 -7.98 -0.32 -14.82
C LEU A 156 -6.99 0.50 -15.64
N LEU A 157 -5.73 0.57 -15.19
CA LEU A 157 -4.69 1.30 -15.91
C LEU A 157 -4.31 0.62 -17.22
N ARG A 158 -4.27 -0.72 -17.24
CA ARG A 158 -4.02 -1.50 -18.45
C ARG A 158 -5.08 -1.26 -19.53
N SER A 159 -6.34 -1.07 -19.16
CA SER A 159 -7.43 -0.77 -20.11
C SER A 159 -7.59 0.72 -20.43
N ALA A 160 -7.19 1.61 -19.52
CA ALA A 160 -7.29 3.05 -19.66
C ALA A 160 -6.01 3.77 -19.17
N PRO A 161 -5.03 4.04 -20.06
CA PRO A 161 -3.78 4.70 -19.70
C PRO A 161 -3.95 6.06 -19.00
N GLY A 162 -5.04 6.78 -19.29
CA GLY A 162 -5.38 8.06 -18.66
C GLY A 162 -5.65 7.97 -17.15
N ALA A 163 -5.84 6.77 -16.60
CA ALA A 163 -6.02 6.53 -15.18
C ALA A 163 -4.68 6.38 -14.42
N ALA A 164 -3.54 6.78 -14.99
CA ALA A 164 -2.21 6.54 -14.42
C ALA A 164 -2.04 6.99 -12.96
N ALA A 165 -2.68 8.11 -12.58
CA ALA A 165 -2.65 8.63 -11.22
C ALA A 165 -3.36 7.72 -10.21
N LEU A 166 -4.23 6.81 -10.65
CA LEU A 166 -4.98 5.90 -9.78
C LEU A 166 -4.05 4.97 -9.00
N MET A 167 -2.96 4.51 -9.62
CA MET A 167 -1.99 3.63 -8.95
C MET A 167 -1.33 4.29 -7.74
N PRO A 168 -0.64 5.44 -7.86
CA PRO A 168 -0.06 6.09 -6.70
C PRO A 168 -1.12 6.57 -5.71
N ILE A 169 -2.25 7.13 -6.17
CA ILE A 169 -3.31 7.62 -5.27
C ILE A 169 -3.89 6.49 -4.42
N SER A 170 -4.23 5.36 -5.04
CA SER A 170 -4.76 4.19 -4.30
C SER A 170 -3.73 3.61 -3.33
N GLY A 171 -2.45 3.57 -3.72
CA GLY A 171 -1.36 3.13 -2.85
C GLY A 171 -1.19 4.04 -1.64
N VAL A 172 -1.23 5.37 -1.83
CA VAL A 172 -1.19 6.35 -0.72
C VAL A 172 -2.39 6.19 0.18
N ALA A 173 -3.57 6.12 -0.40
CA ALA A 173 -4.80 6.00 0.37
C ALA A 173 -4.81 4.71 1.20
N MET A 174 -4.31 3.60 0.64
CA MET A 174 -4.15 2.33 1.36
C MET A 174 -3.08 2.40 2.45
N LEU A 175 -1.93 3.01 2.19
CA LEU A 175 -0.88 3.23 3.20
C LEU A 175 -1.44 4.03 4.38
N LEU A 176 -2.15 5.12 4.10
CA LEU A 176 -2.70 5.99 5.14
C LEU A 176 -3.81 5.28 5.92
N SER A 177 -4.73 4.57 5.26
CA SER A 177 -5.84 3.89 5.92
C SER A 177 -5.36 2.74 6.81
N LEU A 178 -4.55 1.83 6.27
CA LEU A 178 -4.03 0.67 7.01
C LEU A 178 -2.96 1.07 8.03
N GLY A 179 -2.10 2.04 7.68
CA GLY A 179 -1.11 2.60 8.59
C GLY A 179 -1.76 3.29 9.79
N ALA A 180 -2.79 4.10 9.57
CA ALA A 180 -3.56 4.70 10.67
C ALA A 180 -4.20 3.63 11.55
N MET A 181 -4.80 2.58 10.97
CA MET A 181 -5.37 1.48 11.74
C MET A 181 -4.34 0.79 12.63
N ALA A 182 -3.17 0.46 12.06
CA ALA A 182 -2.08 -0.16 12.80
C ALA A 182 -1.61 0.75 13.95
N VAL A 183 -1.24 2.00 13.65
CA VAL A 183 -0.68 2.92 14.66
C VAL A 183 -1.67 3.25 15.76
N VAL A 184 -2.91 3.65 15.41
CA VAL A 184 -3.91 4.06 16.40
C VAL A 184 -4.31 2.88 17.30
N SER A 185 -4.51 1.69 16.73
CA SER A 185 -4.86 0.51 17.52
C SER A 185 -3.73 0.11 18.45
N THR A 186 -2.47 0.17 17.99
CA THR A 186 -1.31 -0.08 18.85
C THR A 186 -1.21 0.95 19.98
N VAL A 187 -1.35 2.24 19.68
CA VAL A 187 -1.32 3.29 20.71
C VAL A 187 -2.45 3.10 21.72
N ASP A 188 -3.68 2.84 21.27
CA ASP A 188 -4.83 2.61 22.16
C ASP A 188 -4.62 1.39 23.07
N MET A 189 -4.01 0.33 22.56
CA MET A 189 -3.73 -0.91 23.31
C MET A 189 -2.78 -0.70 24.50
N TRP A 190 -1.83 0.22 24.38
CA TRP A 190 -0.84 0.51 25.42
C TRP A 190 -1.23 1.68 26.34
N LEU A 191 -2.26 2.44 26.00
CA LEU A 191 -2.77 3.51 26.86
C LEU A 191 -3.38 2.95 28.17
N PRO A 192 -3.18 3.62 29.33
CA PRO A 192 -3.76 3.18 30.59
C PRO A 192 -5.28 3.03 30.54
N ARG A 193 -5.80 2.06 31.30
CA ARG A 193 -7.24 2.00 31.60
C ARG A 193 -7.58 3.22 32.43
N ARG A 194 -8.49 4.08 31.95
CA ARG A 194 -9.12 5.06 32.85
C ARG A 194 -9.97 4.26 33.83
N SER A 195 -9.50 4.16 35.08
CA SER A 195 -10.34 3.64 36.16
C SER A 195 -11.59 4.50 36.24
N ARG A 196 -12.77 3.88 36.30
CA ARG A 196 -14.03 4.59 36.51
C ARG A 196 -14.00 5.11 37.96
N ARG A 197 -13.33 6.23 38.17
CA ARG A 197 -13.26 6.94 39.45
C ARG A 197 -14.70 7.41 39.73
N GLY A 198 -15.47 6.60 40.47
CA GLY A 198 -16.89 6.86 40.74
C GLY A 198 -17.75 5.66 41.12
N GLU A 199 -17.26 4.41 41.10
CA GLU A 199 -17.95 3.33 41.82
C GLU A 199 -17.55 3.49 43.30
N ALA A 200 -18.35 4.24 44.06
CA ALA A 200 -18.24 4.25 45.51
C ALA A 200 -18.29 2.81 45.99
N ALA A 201 -17.32 2.41 46.82
CA ALA A 201 -17.39 1.13 47.51
C ALA A 201 -18.75 1.03 48.22
N PRO A 202 -19.47 -0.10 48.15
CA PRO A 202 -20.69 -0.26 48.93
C PRO A 202 -20.32 -0.13 50.40
N ALA A 203 -20.72 0.98 51.00
CA ALA A 203 -20.66 1.19 52.43
C ALA A 203 -21.80 0.38 53.04
N ASP A 204 -21.57 -0.92 53.26
CA ASP A 204 -22.51 -1.73 54.05
C ASP A 204 -21.80 -2.91 54.73
N GLU A 205 -20.83 -2.58 55.59
CA GLU A 205 -20.32 -3.50 56.63
C GLU A 205 -20.32 -2.83 58.02
N ALA A 206 -21.22 -1.86 58.23
CA ALA A 206 -21.31 -1.13 59.49
C ALA A 206 -22.75 -1.06 60.01
N GLN A 207 -23.45 -2.20 60.11
CA GLN A 207 -24.62 -2.37 60.97
C GLN A 207 -25.07 -3.85 61.07
N ALA A 208 -24.38 -4.63 61.89
CA ALA A 208 -24.95 -5.77 62.62
C ALA A 208 -23.98 -6.16 63.74
N GLN A 209 -23.98 -5.34 64.80
CA GLN A 209 -23.66 -5.79 66.15
C GLN A 209 -24.97 -6.17 66.83
#